data_AF-A0A1U7NT46-F1
#
_entry.id   AF-A0A1U7NT46-F1
#
_cell.length_a   1.000
_cell.length_b   1.000
_cell.length_c   1.000
_cell.angle_alpha   90.00
_cell.angle_beta   90.00
_cell.angle_gamma   90.00
#
_symmetry.space_group_name_H-M   'P 1'
#
loop_
_entity.id
_entity.type
_entity.pdbx_description
1 polymer ?
#
loop_
_entity_poly.entity_id
_entity_poly.type
_entity_poly.pdbx_seq_one_letter_code
_entity_poly.pdbx_strand_id
1 'polypeptide(L)'
;MPSGAAATRTSRCCGHYWRLLNPGSVGLPFQKRGGKYVNLAYAEYLLLDRARQGWNVTFRRVPYDLAALRAGILASGMPHAQWLADEWVEG
;
A
#
# COMPACT_ATOMS: atom_id res chain seq x y z
N MET A 1 5.74 9.65 10.21
CA MET A 1 5.92 8.52 9.28
C MET A 1 5.09 8.82 8.04
N PRO A 2 5.67 8.91 6.83
CA PRO A 2 4.86 9.03 5.61
C PRO A 2 4.04 7.74 5.44
N SER A 3 2.80 7.87 4.97
CA SER A 3 1.88 6.75 4.71
C SER A 3 2.55 5.64 3.90
N GLY A 4 2.16 4.37 4.14
CA GLY A 4 2.56 3.22 3.33
C GLY A 4 1.99 3.22 1.90
N ALA A 5 1.63 4.40 1.39
CA ALA A 5 1.04 4.59 0.07
C ALA A 5 2.11 4.48 -1.03
N ALA A 6 1.71 3.90 -2.16
CA ALA A 6 2.47 3.93 -3.40
C ALA A 6 3.00 5.34 -3.71
N ALA A 7 4.31 5.48 -3.86
CA ALA A 7 4.95 6.79 -4.02
C ALA A 7 6.28 6.71 -4.78
N THR A 8 6.65 7.84 -5.37
CA THR A 8 7.95 8.05 -6.02
C THR A 8 8.65 9.24 -5.40
N ARG A 9 9.96 9.13 -5.14
CA ARG A 9 10.84 10.26 -4.81
C ARG A 9 12.06 10.24 -5.71
N THR A 10 12.40 11.39 -6.31
CA THR A 10 13.58 11.54 -7.16
C THR A 10 14.58 12.48 -6.49
N SER A 11 15.87 12.18 -6.59
CA SER A 11 16.94 13.04 -6.06
C SER A 11 18.19 12.94 -6.93
N ARG A 12 19.07 13.93 -6.80
CA ARG A 12 20.33 14.05 -7.55
C ARG A 12 21.49 14.16 -6.56
N CYS A 13 22.52 13.35 -6.72
CA CYS A 13 23.75 13.45 -5.95
C CYS A 13 24.95 13.15 -6.85
N CYS A 14 26.01 13.96 -6.77
CA CYS A 14 27.27 13.74 -7.49
C CYS A 14 27.10 13.48 -9.00
N GLY A 15 26.28 14.28 -9.69
CA GLY A 15 26.03 14.14 -11.14
C GLY A 15 25.12 12.98 -11.55
N HIS A 16 24.76 12.08 -10.62
CA HIS A 16 23.92 10.92 -10.88
C HIS A 16 22.51 11.13 -10.32
N TYR A 17 21.53 10.57 -11.03
CA TYR A 17 20.13 10.57 -10.60
C TYR A 17 19.77 9.20 -10.02
N TRP A 18 19.02 9.21 -8.93
CA TRP A 18 18.37 8.02 -8.41
C TRP A 18 16.90 8.30 -8.12
N ARG A 19 16.10 7.24 -8.24
CA ARG A 19 14.66 7.26 -7.97
C ARG A 19 14.35 6.18 -6.96
N LEU A 20 13.80 6.59 -5.83
CA LEU A 20 13.26 5.70 -4.81
C LEU A 20 11.79 5.48 -5.12
N LEU A 21 11.40 4.21 -5.20
CA LEU A 21 10.03 3.78 -5.45
C LEU A 21 9.53 3.02 -4.22
N ASN A 22 8.35 3.39 -3.74
CA ASN A 22 7.61 2.61 -2.75
C ASN A 22 6.43 1.94 -3.47
N PRO A 23 6.37 0.60 -3.56
CA PRO A 23 5.25 -0.12 -4.18
C PRO A 23 3.93 0.04 -3.43
N GLY A 24 3.97 0.51 -2.18
CA GLY A 24 2.87 0.42 -1.24
C GLY A 24 2.91 -0.92 -0.50
N SER A 25 1.76 -1.40 -0.04
CA SER A 25 1.62 -2.67 0.67
C SER A 25 0.47 -3.48 0.10
N VAL A 26 0.70 -4.77 -0.11
CA VAL A 26 -0.36 -5.72 -0.46
C VAL A 26 -1.21 -6.01 0.77
N GLY A 27 -0.61 -6.49 1.87
CA GLY A 27 -1.36 -7.00 3.03
C GLY A 27 -1.74 -5.96 4.09
N LEU A 28 -1.16 -4.76 4.06
CA LEU A 28 -1.44 -3.71 5.06
C LEU A 28 -1.27 -2.31 4.47
N PRO A 29 -2.16 -1.88 3.56
CA PRO A 29 -2.09 -0.58 2.91
C PRO A 29 -2.76 0.46 3.80
N PHE A 30 -1.96 1.20 4.56
CA PHE A 30 -2.47 2.18 5.53
C PHE A 30 -2.34 3.63 5.03
N GLN A 31 -3.38 4.43 5.27
CA GLN A 31 -3.42 5.86 4.99
C GLN A 31 -3.85 6.64 6.23
N LYS A 32 -3.31 7.85 6.42
CA LYS A 32 -3.81 8.78 7.44
C LYS A 32 -5.05 9.52 6.90
N ARG A 33 -6.23 9.27 7.46
CA ARG A 33 -7.50 9.99 7.17
C ARG A 33 -8.02 10.64 8.45
N GLY A 34 -8.29 11.95 8.41
CA GLY A 34 -8.84 12.68 9.56
C GLY A 34 -8.02 12.56 10.85
N GLY A 35 -6.70 12.44 10.76
CA GLY A 35 -5.81 12.29 11.92
C GLY A 35 -5.56 10.85 12.37
N LYS A 36 -6.34 9.86 11.88
CA LYS A 36 -6.19 8.43 12.22
C LYS A 36 -5.61 7.63 11.05
N TYR A 37 -4.90 6.55 11.35
CA TYR A 37 -4.51 5.58 10.31
C TYR A 37 -5.66 4.60 10.09
N VAL A 38 -5.93 4.28 8.83
CA VAL A 38 -6.91 3.28 8.41
C VAL A 38 -6.27 2.37 7.37
N ASN A 39 -6.68 1.11 7.33
CA ASN A 39 -6.28 0.15 6.30
C ASN A 39 -7.30 0.22 5.15
N LEU A 40 -6.85 0.41 3.92
CA LEU A 40 -7.73 0.52 2.76
C LEU A 40 -7.94 -0.84 2.12
N ALA A 41 -9.17 -1.15 1.71
CA ALA A 41 -9.54 -2.43 1.11
C ALA A 41 -9.03 -2.60 -0.33
N TYR A 42 -7.73 -2.37 -0.57
CA TYR A 42 -7.07 -2.69 -1.83
C TYR A 42 -5.60 -3.04 -1.60
N ALA A 43 -5.05 -3.96 -2.39
CA ALA A 43 -3.61 -4.15 -2.47
C ALA A 43 -2.94 -2.98 -3.22
N GLU A 44 -1.74 -2.58 -2.82
CA GLU A 44 -0.84 -1.75 -3.63
C GLU A 44 0.42 -2.51 -4.04
N TYR A 45 0.81 -2.36 -5.30
CA TYR A 45 2.09 -2.82 -5.80
C TYR A 45 2.53 -1.98 -7.02
N LEU A 46 3.74 -2.22 -7.50
CA LEU A 46 4.20 -1.68 -8.77
C LEU A 46 4.77 -2.76 -9.68
N LEU A 47 4.75 -2.48 -10.98
CA LEU A 47 5.46 -3.22 -12.02
C LEU A 47 6.61 -2.36 -12.53
N LEU A 48 7.76 -2.98 -12.75
CA LEU A 48 8.91 -2.38 -13.41
C LEU A 48 9.16 -3.07 -14.74
N ASP A 49 8.89 -2.36 -15.82
CA ASP A 49 9.20 -2.83 -17.16
C ASP A 49 10.54 -2.23 -17.60
N ARG A 50 11.48 -3.08 -18.02
CA ARG A 50 12.77 -2.61 -18.55
C ARG A 50 12.55 -1.96 -19.92
N ALA A 51 12.95 -0.70 -20.05
CA ALA A 51 12.93 0.04 -21.31
C ALA A 51 14.36 0.30 -21.82
N ARG A 52 14.48 0.71 -23.09
CA ARG A 52 15.77 1.05 -23.71
C ARG A 52 16.55 2.12 -22.93
N GLN A 53 15.84 3.05 -22.28
CA GLN A 53 16.43 4.20 -21.57
C GLN A 53 16.14 4.19 -20.05
N GLY A 54 15.89 3.01 -19.46
CA GLY A 54 15.67 2.89 -18.01
C GLY A 54 14.54 1.95 -17.63
N TRP A 55 13.66 2.41 -16.75
CA TRP A 55 12.55 1.63 -16.21
C TRP A 55 11.24 2.38 -16.36
N ASN A 56 10.23 1.73 -16.91
CA ASN A 56 8.85 2.19 -16.86
C ASN A 56 8.23 1.67 -15.56
N VAL A 57 7.63 2.57 -14.78
CA VAL A 57 7.02 2.23 -13.49
C VAL A 57 5.51 2.32 -13.63
N THR A 58 4.81 1.24 -13.30
CA THR A 58 3.34 1.21 -13.28
C THR A 58 2.86 0.88 -11.88
N PHE A 59 2.18 1.81 -11.21
CA PHE A 59 1.53 1.56 -9.93
C PHE A 59 0.16 0.91 -10.14
N ARG A 60 -0.18 -0.05 -9.28
CA ARG A 60 -1.41 -0.82 -9.36
C ARG A 60 -2.11 -0.85 -8.01
N ARG A 61 -3.44 -0.80 -8.08
CA ARG A 61 -4.36 -1.04 -6.97
C ARG A 61 -5.32 -2.15 -7.37
N VAL A 62 -5.56 -3.09 -6.47
CA VAL A 62 -6.52 -4.18 -6.68
C VAL A 62 -7.43 -4.27 -5.47
N PRO A 63 -8.75 -4.06 -5.61
CA PRO A 63 -9.67 -4.05 -4.47
C PRO A 63 -9.75 -5.43 -3.82
N TYR A 64 -9.92 -5.42 -2.50
CA TYR A 64 -10.36 -6.56 -1.72
C TYR A 64 -11.87 -6.51 -1.55
N ASP A 65 -12.50 -7.67 -1.39
CA ASP A 65 -13.83 -7.72 -0.79
C ASP A 65 -13.69 -7.41 0.70
N LEU A 66 -14.09 -6.21 1.10
CA LEU A 66 -13.98 -5.74 2.49
C LEU A 66 -14.78 -6.61 3.47
N ALA A 67 -15.95 -7.10 3.04
CA ALA A 67 -16.79 -7.92 3.90
C ALA A 67 -16.12 -9.29 4.13
N ALA A 68 -15.63 -9.92 3.06
CA ALA A 68 -14.91 -11.19 3.16
C ALA A 68 -13.61 -11.05 3.97
N LEU A 69 -12.87 -9.96 3.80
CA LEU A 69 -11.66 -9.67 4.56
C LEU A 69 -11.94 -9.55 6.06
N ARG A 70 -12.95 -8.74 6.45
CA ARG A 70 -13.36 -8.59 7.85
C ARG A 70 -13.82 -9.93 8.45
N ALA A 71 -14.61 -10.70 7.72
CA ALA A 71 -15.05 -12.02 8.15
C ALA A 71 -13.86 -12.97 8.39
N GLY A 72 -12.87 -12.97 7.49
CA GLY A 72 -11.65 -13.76 7.62
C GLY A 72 -10.81 -13.35 8.84
N ILE A 73 -10.65 -12.05 9.10
CA ILE A 73 -9.96 -11.53 10.29
C ILE A 73 -10.66 -12.01 11.58
N LEU A 74 -11.99 -11.84 11.65
CA LEU A 74 -12.78 -12.23 12.83
C LEU A 74 -12.75 -13.74 13.08
N ALA A 75 -12.70 -14.55 12.03
CA ALA A 75 -12.64 -16.02 12.13
C ALA A 75 -11.23 -16.57 12.41
N SER A 76 -10.18 -15.75 12.31
CA SER A 76 -8.79 -16.22 12.35
C SER A 76 -8.29 -16.71 13.72
N GLY A 77 -9.02 -16.41 14.80
CA GLY A 77 -8.57 -16.68 16.17
C GLY A 77 -7.43 -15.77 16.64
N MET A 78 -7.04 -14.76 15.85
CA MET A 78 -5.96 -13.85 16.23
C MET A 78 -6.34 -12.92 17.38
N PRO A 79 -5.39 -12.55 18.25
CA PRO A 79 -5.63 -11.50 19.25
C PRO A 79 -6.08 -10.21 18.59
N HIS A 80 -6.99 -9.48 19.24
CA HIS A 80 -7.50 -8.19 18.78
C HIS A 80 -8.16 -8.20 17.39
N ALA A 81 -8.70 -9.35 16.94
CA ALA A 81 -9.35 -9.49 15.64
C ALA A 81 -10.43 -8.43 15.37
N GLN A 82 -11.27 -8.12 16.37
CA GLN A 82 -12.30 -7.08 16.24
C GLN A 82 -11.69 -5.70 15.95
N TRP A 83 -10.68 -5.31 16.72
CA TRP A 83 -9.97 -4.05 16.51
C TRP A 83 -9.36 -3.97 15.11
N LEU A 84 -8.67 -5.03 14.67
CA LEU A 84 -8.07 -5.06 13.34
C LEU A 84 -9.15 -4.95 12.25
N ALA A 85 -10.26 -5.70 12.36
CA ALA A 85 -11.35 -5.66 11.38
C ALA A 85 -12.00 -4.27 11.25
N ASP A 86 -12.12 -3.54 12.37
CA ASP A 86 -12.71 -2.20 12.42
C ASP A 86 -11.82 -1.14 11.74
N GLU A 87 -10.50 -1.37 11.66
CA GLU A 87 -9.57 -0.44 11.00
C GLU A 87 -9.57 -0.53 9.47
N TRP A 88 -10.11 -1.61 8.89
CA TRP A 88 -10.24 -1.74 7.43
C TRP A 88 -11.45 -0.96 6.93
N VAL A 89 -11.26 -0.11 5.91
CA VAL A 89 -12.29 0.72 5.29
C VAL A 89 -12.21 0.66 3.77
N GLU A 90 -13.28 1.09 3.10
CA GLU A 90 -13.29 1.22 1.65
C GLU A 90 -12.22 2.20 1.14
N GLY A 91 -11.63 1.82 0.00
CA GLY A 91 -10.53 2.49 -0.68
C GLY A 91 -10.85 3.87 -1.22
#